data_AF-A0A401J6A5-F1
#
_entry.id   AF-A0A401J6A5-F1
#
_cell.length_a   1.000
_cell.length_b   1.000
_cell.length_c   1.000
_cell.angle_alpha   90.00
_cell.angle_beta   90.00
_cell.angle_gamma   90.00
#
_symmetry.space_group_name_H-M   'P 1'
#
loop_
_entity.id
_entity.type
_entity.pdbx_description
1 polymer ?
#
loop_
_entity_poly.entity_id
_entity_poly.type
_entity_poly.pdbx_seq_one_letter_code
_entity_poly.pdbx_strand_id
1 'polypeptide(L)' 'WVFRGRNGSLVKIIWHDGLGMSLYSKRLERGKFIWPSAKNGVVSLTSSQLACLLDGVDWRNPQYSWRPQSAG' A
#
# COMPACT_ATOMS: atom_id res chain seq x y z
N TRP A 1 3.84 7.55 -8.65
CA TRP A 1 4.37 6.16 -8.63
C TRP A 1 4.28 5.58 -7.23
N VAL A 2 3.96 4.29 -7.12
CA VAL A 2 3.83 3.56 -5.84
C VAL A 2 4.84 2.41 -5.82
N PHE A 3 5.62 2.31 -4.76
CA PHE A 3 6.73 1.36 -4.62
C PHE A 3 6.57 0.47 -3.39
N ARG A 4 6.95 -0.80 -3.56
CA ARG A 4 6.98 -1.83 -2.52
C ARG A 4 8.38 -2.00 -1.95
N GLY A 5 8.52 -1.92 -0.62
CA GLY A 5 9.74 -2.38 0.05
C GLY A 5 9.89 -3.91 -0.02
N ARG A 6 11.13 -4.43 -0.02
CA ARG A 6 11.42 -5.87 -0.18
C ARG A 6 10.61 -6.78 0.76
N ASN A 7 10.48 -6.41 2.03
CA ASN A 7 9.70 -7.18 3.02
C ASN A 7 8.17 -7.03 2.88
N GLY A 8 7.68 -6.10 2.06
CA GLY A 8 6.25 -5.86 1.84
C GLY A 8 5.55 -5.05 2.94
N SER A 9 6.24 -4.66 4.01
CA SER A 9 5.69 -3.83 5.10
C SER A 9 5.90 -2.32 4.92
N LEU A 10 6.53 -1.89 3.83
CA LEU A 10 6.81 -0.49 3.52
C LEU A 10 6.24 -0.13 2.15
N VAL A 11 5.49 0.98 2.11
CA VAL A 11 5.04 1.64 0.89
C VAL A 11 5.76 2.98 0.75
N LYS A 12 6.12 3.35 -0.48
CA LYS A 12 6.52 4.73 -0.82
C LYS A 12 5.72 5.21 -2.02
N ILE A 13 5.16 6.40 -1.94
CA ILE A 13 4.44 7.05 -3.03
C ILE A 13 5.15 8.35 -3.35
N ILE A 14 5.58 8.50 -4.60
CA ILE A 14 6.27 9.71 -5.09
C ILE A 14 5.44 10.29 -6.22
N TRP A 15 5.20 11.60 -6.18
CA TRP A 15 4.53 12.34 -7.23
C TRP A 15 5.05 13.78 -7.30
N HIS A 16 4.84 14.41 -8.45
CA HIS A 16 5.06 15.84 -8.63
C HIS A 16 3.70 16.51 -8.78
N ASP A 17 3.43 17.57 -8.05
CA ASP A 17 2.14 18.28 -8.06
C ASP A 17 2.10 19.49 -9.00
N GLY A 18 3.23 19.80 -9.64
CA GLY A 18 3.40 20.95 -10.52
C GLY A 18 4.28 22.04 -9.89
N LEU A 19 4.36 22.08 -8.56
CA LEU A 19 5.21 23.00 -7.80
C LEU A 19 6.46 22.31 -7.26
N GLY A 20 6.32 21.05 -6.87
CA GLY A 20 7.44 20.28 -6.35
C GLY A 20 7.15 18.78 -6.27
N MET A 21 8.16 18.08 -5.78
CA MET A 21 8.09 16.64 -5.54
C MET A 21 7.62 16.36 -4.12
N SER A 22 6.60 15.52 -4.00
CA SER A 22 6.08 15.02 -2.73
C SER A 22 6.37 13.53 -2.55
N LEU A 23 6.64 13.12 -1.30
CA LEU A 23 6.86 11.74 -0.90
C LEU A 23 5.97 11.40 0.30
N TYR A 24 5.17 10.35 0.14
CA TYR A 24 4.48 9.67 1.24
C TYR A 24 5.15 8.33 1.54
N SER A 25 5.35 8.01 2.81
CA SER A 25 5.96 6.76 3.26
C SER A 25 5.19 6.19 4.44
N LYS A 26 4.68 4.95 4.30
CA LYS A 26 3.95 4.23 5.36
C LYS A 26 4.61 2.88 5.62
N ARG A 27 4.93 2.62 6.89
CA ARG A 27 5.37 1.32 7.37
C ARG A 27 4.29 0.71 8.24
N LEU A 28 4.04 -0.58 8.07
CA LEU A 28 3.25 -1.37 9.01
C LEU A 28 4.17 -1.86 10.12
N GLU A 29 3.77 -1.62 11.37
CA GLU A 29 4.46 -2.16 12.54
C GLU A 29 4.30 -3.68 12.66
N ARG A 30 3.19 -4.22 12.13
CA ARG A 30 2.88 -5.65 12.08
C ARG A 30 2.24 -6.01 10.75
N GLY A 31 2.57 -7.20 10.24
CA GLY A 31 2.02 -7.71 8.97
C GLY A 31 2.68 -7.11 7.72
N LYS A 32 2.04 -7.30 6.57
CA LYS A 32 2.51 -6.88 5.26
C LYS A 32 1.34 -6.35 4.44
N PHE A 33 1.60 -5.34 3.61
CA PHE A 33 0.63 -4.89 2.62
C PHE A 33 0.32 -6.02 1.62
N ILE A 34 -0.94 -6.08 1.18
CA ILE A 34 -1.38 -7.08 0.21
C ILE A 34 -1.24 -6.48 -1.18
N TRP A 35 -0.12 -6.82 -1.81
CA TRP A 35 0.20 -6.27 -3.13
C TRP A 35 -0.53 -7.01 -4.26
N PRO A 36 -0.97 -6.29 -5.31
CA PRO A 36 -1.38 -6.90 -6.57
C PRO A 36 -0.24 -7.74 -7.14
N SER A 37 -0.58 -8.82 -7.83
CA SER A 37 0.39 -9.49 -8.68
C SER A 37 0.66 -8.61 -9.91
N ALA A 38 1.88 -8.12 -10.05
CA ALA A 38 2.31 -7.38 -11.24
C ALA A 38 2.97 -8.35 -12.22
N LYS A 39 2.20 -8.90 -13.17
CA LYS A 39 2.72 -9.87 -14.17
C LYS A 39 3.92 -9.32 -14.96
N ASN A 40 3.92 -8.01 -15.25
CA ASN A 40 4.96 -7.34 -16.05
C ASN A 40 5.76 -6.31 -15.22
N GLY A 41 5.81 -6.47 -13.89
CA GLY A 41 6.56 -5.57 -12.99
C GLY A 41 5.88 -4.24 -12.65
N VAL A 42 4.85 -3.82 -13.39
CA VAL A 42 4.04 -2.62 -13.11
C VAL A 42 2.54 -2.96 -13.19
N VAL A 43 1.74 -2.32 -12.35
CA VAL A 43 0.27 -2.41 -12.38
C VAL A 43 -0.33 -1.05 -12.04
N SER A 44 -1.40 -0.67 -12.74
CA SER A 44 -2.17 0.54 -12.45
C SER A 44 -3.16 0.26 -11.34
N LEU A 45 -3.31 1.19 -10.40
CA LEU A 45 -4.27 1.12 -9.31
C LEU A 45 -5.28 2.27 -9.44
N THR A 46 -6.56 1.96 -9.21
CA THR A 46 -7.56 2.99 -8.95
C THR A 46 -7.35 3.62 -7.58
N SER A 47 -7.95 4.79 -7.33
CA SER A 47 -7.90 5.45 -6.03
C SER A 47 -8.41 4.56 -4.89
N SER A 48 -9.51 3.82 -5.13
CA SER A 48 -10.07 2.88 -4.14
C SER A 48 -9.15 1.70 -3.86
N GLN A 49 -8.49 1.15 -4.89
CA GLN A 49 -7.50 0.11 -4.69
C GLN A 49 -6.32 0.65 -3.86
N LEU A 50 -5.79 1.83 -4.21
CA LEU A 50 -4.73 2.46 -3.43
C LEU A 50 -5.13 2.65 -1.95
N ALA A 51 -6.36 3.11 -1.68
CA ALA A 51 -6.86 3.23 -0.31
C ALA A 51 -6.86 1.87 0.43
N CYS A 52 -7.44 0.83 -0.17
CA CYS A 52 -7.42 -0.52 0.42
C CYS A 52 -6.00 -1.04 0.68
N LEU A 53 -5.04 -0.81 -0.23
CA LEU A 53 -3.64 -1.15 0.00
C LEU A 53 -3.08 -0.40 1.21
N LEU A 54 -3.33 0.91 1.31
CA LEU A 54 -2.83 1.71 2.42
C LEU A 54 -3.46 1.30 3.76
N ASP A 55 -4.68 0.78 3.76
CA ASP A 55 -5.36 0.25 4.94
C ASP A 55 -4.95 -1.20 5.27
N GLY A 56 -4.16 -1.85 4.41
CA GLY A 56 -3.75 -3.24 4.60
C GLY A 56 -4.88 -4.25 4.38
N VAL A 57 -5.92 -3.86 3.62
CA VAL A 57 -7.07 -4.70 3.27
C VAL A 57 -6.80 -5.42 1.95
N ASP A 58 -7.09 -6.72 1.89
CA ASP A 58 -7.12 -7.44 0.62
C ASP A 58 -8.34 -7.02 -0.20
N TRP A 59 -8.18 -6.16 -1.20
CA TRP A 59 -9.29 -5.76 -2.06
C TRP A 59 -9.86 -6.89 -2.92
N ARG A 60 -9.16 -8.05 -3.06
CA ARG A 60 -9.69 -9.23 -3.77
C ARG A 60 -10.56 -10.09 -2.87
N ASN A 61 -10.38 -9.98 -1.56
CA ASN A 61 -11.11 -10.72 -0.54
C ASN A 61 -11.08 -9.91 0.79
N PRO A 62 -11.98 -8.93 0.99
CA PRO A 62 -11.85 -7.84 1.96
C PRO A 62 -11.65 -8.30 3.41
N GLN A 63 -10.39 -8.58 3.74
CA GLN A 63 -9.90 -8.93 5.05
C GLN A 63 -8.60 -8.18 5.29
N TYR A 64 -8.42 -7.70 6.52
CA TYR A 64 -7.18 -7.07 6.93
C TYR A 64 -6.05 -8.12 6.99
N SER A 65 -4.87 -7.75 6.50
CA SER A 65 -3.66 -8.57 6.63
C SER A 65 -3.28 -8.85 8.09
N TRP A 66 -3.73 -7.99 8.99
CA TRP A 66 -3.58 -8.12 10.43
C TRP A 66 -4.73 -7.36 11.11
N ARG A 67 -5.42 -8.01 12.05
CA ARG A 67 -6.46 -7.38 12.87
C ARG A 67 -5.90 -7.12 14.27
N PRO A 68 -5.93 -5.89 14.81
CA PRO A 68 -5.63 -5.67 16.21
C PRO A 68 -6.60 -6.46 17.07
N GLN A 69 -6.09 -7.21 18.05
CA GLN A 69 -6.90 -8.01 18.97
C GLN A 69 -7.64 -7.13 20.01
N SER A 70 -7.26 -5.86 20.11
CA SER A 70 -7.90 -4.85 20.94
C SER A 70 -7.54 -3.46 20.39
N ALA A 71 -8.54 -2.59 20.26
CA ALA A 71 -8.31 -1.15 20.31
C ALA A 71 -8.27 -0.78 21.79
N GLY A 72 -7.19 -0.13 22.22
CA GLY A 72 -7.05 0.34 23.60
C GLY A 72 -8.10 1.38 23.96
#